data_AF-A0A811KUQ2-F1
#
_entry.id   AF-A0A811KUQ2-F1
#
_cell.length_a   1.000
_cell.length_b   1.000
_cell.length_c   1.000
_cell.angle_alpha   90.00
_cell.angle_beta   90.00
_cell.angle_gamma   90.00
#
_symmetry.space_group_name_H-M   'P 1'
#
loop_
_entity.id
_entity.type
_entity.pdbx_description
1 polymer ?
#
loop_
_entity_poly.entity_id
_entity_poly.type
_entity_poly.pdbx_seq_one_letter_code
_entity_poly.pdbx_strand_id
1 'polypeptide(L)'
;MTVHRAVKRFEELRHDRDRPRSGPPASVNTVANRQMIKKRFKRNPRAPVRKMARGTGIKETTLGRIVGKKLKMKTYKLKKFQKLIEENKARSTIPKMTDNTQQSLLKLKPTWQVVNTLGAL
;
A
#
# COMPACT_ATOMS: atom_id res chain seq x y z
N MET A 1 -4.13 50.55 -10.20
CA MET A 1 -5.37 50.13 -9.51
C MET A 1 -6.17 51.38 -9.18
N THR A 2 -7.44 51.47 -9.56
CA THR A 2 -8.31 52.58 -9.15
C THR A 2 -9.08 52.20 -7.89
N VAL A 3 -9.25 53.15 -6.96
CA VAL A 3 -9.98 52.96 -5.70
C VAL A 3 -11.37 52.36 -5.95
N HIS A 4 -12.10 52.89 -6.94
CA HIS A 4 -13.41 52.37 -7.35
C HIS A 4 -13.37 50.88 -7.74
N ARG A 5 -12.35 50.42 -8.49
CA ARG A 5 -12.22 49.00 -8.85
C ARG A 5 -11.93 48.12 -7.64
N ALA A 6 -11.21 48.63 -6.65
CA ALA A 6 -10.91 47.93 -5.42
C ALA A 6 -12.15 47.80 -4.52
N VAL A 7 -12.90 48.89 -4.34
CA VAL A 7 -14.17 48.91 -3.56
C VAL A 7 -15.20 47.98 -4.20
N LYS A 8 -15.46 48.11 -5.51
CA LYS A 8 -16.38 47.22 -6.23
C LYS A 8 -15.98 45.74 -6.11
N ARG A 9 -14.68 45.44 -6.23
CA ARG A 9 -14.17 44.08 -6.06
C ARG A 9 -14.40 43.55 -4.64
N PHE A 10 -14.21 44.39 -3.62
CA PHE A 10 -14.44 44.02 -2.23
C PHE A 10 -15.93 43.78 -1.94
N GLU A 11 -16.82 44.59 -2.51
CA GLU A 11 -18.28 44.39 -2.42
C GLU A 11 -18.72 43.07 -3.06
N GLU A 12 -18.14 42.70 -4.20
CA GLU A 12 -18.45 41.45 -4.91
C GLU A 12 -17.87 40.20 -4.23
N LEU A 13 -16.59 40.20 -3.89
CA LEU A 13 -15.86 39.02 -3.38
C LEU A 13 -15.94 38.87 -1.86
N ARG A 14 -16.30 39.96 -1.15
CA ARG A 14 -16.27 40.06 0.32
C ARG A 14 -14.91 39.77 0.95
N HIS A 15 -13.85 39.89 0.15
CA HIS A 15 -12.47 39.75 0.59
C HIS A 15 -11.55 40.62 -0.27
N ASP A 16 -10.36 40.92 0.23
CA ASP A 16 -9.33 41.76 -0.40
C ASP A 16 -8.54 41.04 -1.51
N ARG A 17 -8.55 39.70 -1.51
CA ARG A 17 -7.81 38.89 -2.49
C ARG A 17 -8.23 39.16 -3.93
N ASP A 18 -7.28 38.97 -4.84
CA ASP A 18 -7.52 39.07 -6.28
C ASP A 18 -8.57 38.07 -6.77
N ARG A 19 -9.32 38.49 -7.79
CA ARG A 19 -10.29 37.62 -8.49
C ARG A 19 -9.52 36.47 -9.17
N PRO A 20 -10.00 35.22 -9.06
CA PRO A 20 -9.40 34.12 -9.81
C PRO A 20 -9.44 34.42 -11.31
N ARG A 21 -8.28 34.44 -11.94
CA ARG A 21 -8.17 34.64 -13.39
C ARG A 21 -8.54 33.34 -14.11
N SER A 22 -9.39 33.44 -15.11
CA SER A 22 -9.61 32.37 -16.07
C SER A 22 -8.38 32.26 -16.97
N GLY A 23 -7.64 31.16 -16.85
CA GLY A 23 -6.55 30.85 -17.77
C GLY A 23 -7.04 30.09 -19.00
N PRO A 24 -6.15 29.80 -19.97
CA PRO A 24 -6.47 28.97 -21.12
C PRO A 24 -6.94 27.56 -20.72
N PRO A 25 -7.84 26.94 -21.50
CA PRO A 25 -8.26 25.57 -21.24
C PRO A 25 -7.10 24.59 -21.42
N ALA A 26 -7.07 23.54 -20.60
CA ALA A 26 -6.02 22.54 -20.67
C ALA A 26 -6.22 21.59 -21.87
N SER A 27 -5.26 21.54 -22.79
CA SER A 27 -5.32 20.73 -24.01
C SER A 27 -5.25 19.21 -23.74
N VAL A 28 -4.29 18.76 -22.94
CA VAL A 28 -4.07 17.32 -22.68
C VAL A 28 -4.84 16.83 -21.45
N ASN A 29 -5.03 17.68 -20.44
CA ASN A 29 -5.69 17.32 -19.18
C ASN A 29 -7.21 17.57 -19.25
N THR A 30 -7.85 17.01 -20.28
CA THR A 30 -9.31 17.03 -20.43
C THR A 30 -9.97 15.97 -19.54
N VAL A 31 -11.28 16.11 -19.29
CA VAL A 31 -12.05 15.12 -18.53
C VAL A 31 -12.02 13.75 -19.23
N ALA A 32 -12.18 13.73 -20.55
CA ALA A 32 -12.14 12.52 -21.37
C ALA A 32 -10.81 11.77 -21.22
N ASN A 33 -9.68 12.48 -21.33
CA ASN A 33 -8.36 11.87 -21.17
C ASN A 33 -8.18 11.32 -19.76
N ARG A 34 -8.60 12.05 -18.71
CA ARG A 34 -8.55 11.56 -17.33
C ARG A 34 -9.33 10.26 -17.15
N GLN A 35 -10.55 10.18 -17.70
CA GLN A 35 -11.37 8.97 -17.59
C GLN A 35 -10.75 7.80 -18.37
N MET A 36 -10.25 8.04 -19.59
CA MET A 36 -9.55 7.03 -20.39
C MET A 36 -8.34 6.47 -19.63
N ILE A 37 -7.48 7.35 -19.10
CA ILE A 37 -6.28 6.98 -18.33
C ILE A 37 -6.68 6.17 -17.09
N LYS A 38 -7.68 6.63 -16.33
CA LYS A 38 -8.19 5.93 -15.15
C LYS A 38 -8.69 4.52 -15.49
N LYS A 39 -9.45 4.37 -16.58
CA LYS A 39 -9.90 3.06 -17.07
C LYS A 39 -8.73 2.16 -17.46
N ARG A 40 -7.70 2.68 -18.13
CA ARG A 40 -6.51 1.89 -18.50
C ARG A 40 -5.75 1.38 -17.27
N PHE A 41 -5.49 2.25 -16.28
CA PHE A 41 -4.85 1.81 -15.03
C PHE A 41 -5.71 0.84 -14.22
N LYS A 42 -7.04 0.96 -14.27
CA LYS A 42 -7.93 -0.04 -13.65
C LYS A 42 -7.81 -1.41 -14.31
N ARG A 43 -7.66 -1.48 -15.64
CA ARG A 43 -7.46 -2.73 -16.37
C ARG A 43 -6.09 -3.36 -16.11
N ASN A 44 -5.04 -2.55 -16.07
CA ASN A 44 -3.69 -3.01 -15.78
C ASN A 44 -3.02 -2.11 -14.72
N PRO A 45 -3.20 -2.41 -13.42
CA PRO A 45 -2.64 -1.60 -12.34
C PRO A 45 -1.11 -1.71 -12.21
N ARG A 46 -0.51 -2.75 -12.81
CA ARG A 46 0.95 -2.98 -12.81
C ARG A 46 1.67 -2.26 -13.95
N ALA A 47 0.94 -1.66 -14.89
CA ALA A 47 1.54 -0.97 -16.02
C ALA A 47 2.34 0.27 -15.56
N PRO A 48 3.60 0.44 -16.01
CA PRO A 48 4.35 1.66 -15.73
C PRO A 48 3.78 2.83 -16.54
N VAL A 49 3.89 4.04 -16.00
CA VAL A 49 3.42 5.28 -16.63
C VAL A 49 4.01 5.44 -18.04
N ARG A 50 5.30 5.12 -18.23
CA ARG A 50 5.96 5.11 -19.55
C ARG A 50 5.24 4.29 -20.61
N LYS A 51 4.82 3.05 -20.29
CA LYS A 51 4.11 2.18 -21.25
C LYS A 51 2.72 2.75 -21.55
N MET A 52 2.04 3.30 -20.55
CA MET A 52 0.74 3.94 -20.74
C MET A 52 0.83 5.21 -21.60
N ALA A 53 1.90 5.99 -21.42
CA ALA A 53 2.20 7.18 -22.21
C ALA A 53 2.37 6.84 -23.68
N ARG A 54 3.22 5.84 -23.99
CA ARG A 54 3.41 5.34 -25.37
C ARG A 54 2.08 4.87 -25.99
N GLY A 55 1.25 4.16 -25.24
CA GLY A 55 -0.04 3.66 -25.73
C GLY A 55 -1.18 4.70 -25.79
N THR A 56 -0.97 5.92 -25.31
CA THR A 56 -1.97 7.01 -25.34
C THR A 56 -1.51 8.22 -26.16
N GLY A 57 -0.26 8.24 -26.63
CA GLY A 57 0.33 9.38 -27.35
C GLY A 57 0.62 10.60 -26.46
N ILE A 58 0.46 10.48 -25.14
CA ILE A 58 0.70 11.57 -24.19
C ILE A 58 2.14 11.50 -23.69
N LYS A 59 2.84 12.63 -23.61
CA LYS A 59 4.18 12.69 -23.00
C LYS A 59 4.17 12.12 -21.57
N GLU A 60 5.18 11.32 -21.24
CA GLU A 60 5.26 10.60 -19.95
C GLU A 60 5.18 11.55 -18.75
N THR A 61 5.89 12.67 -18.79
CA THR A 61 5.88 13.69 -17.72
C THR A 61 4.48 14.26 -17.49
N THR A 62 3.77 14.58 -18.58
CA THR A 62 2.39 15.07 -18.52
C THR A 62 1.45 14.01 -17.97
N LEU A 63 1.58 12.75 -18.42
CA LEU A 63 0.78 11.64 -17.92
C LEU A 63 1.02 11.41 -16.42
N GLY A 64 2.27 11.41 -15.97
CA GLY A 64 2.62 11.31 -14.55
C GLY A 64 2.01 12.43 -13.71
N ARG A 65 2.02 13.67 -14.20
CA ARG A 65 1.35 14.80 -13.54
C ARG A 65 -0.16 14.60 -13.43
N ILE A 66 -0.81 14.07 -14.46
CA ILE A 66 -2.25 13.77 -14.44
C ILE A 66 -2.54 12.67 -13.42
N VAL A 67 -1.79 11.57 -13.46
CA VAL A 67 -1.95 10.42 -12.55
C VAL A 67 -1.77 10.85 -11.08
N GLY A 68 -0.70 11.59 -10.78
CA GLY A 68 -0.40 12.05 -9.42
C GLY A 68 -1.31 13.18 -8.93
N LYS A 69 -1.44 14.27 -9.69
CA LYS A 69 -2.16 15.49 -9.22
C LYS A 69 -3.68 15.40 -9.41
N LYS A 70 -4.15 14.79 -10.50
CA LYS A 70 -5.58 14.82 -10.88
C LYS A 70 -6.30 13.52 -10.53
N LEU A 71 -5.67 12.37 -10.77
CA LEU A 71 -6.26 11.06 -10.41
C LEU A 71 -5.91 10.62 -8.99
N LYS A 72 -4.95 11.29 -8.33
CA LYS A 72 -4.47 10.98 -6.97
C LYS A 72 -4.04 9.51 -6.81
N MET A 73 -3.59 8.88 -7.91
CA MET A 73 -3.10 7.51 -7.90
C MET A 73 -1.64 7.50 -7.45
N LYS A 74 -1.32 6.61 -6.52
CA LYS A 74 0.06 6.35 -6.09
C LYS A 74 0.53 5.02 -6.67
N THR A 75 1.77 4.98 -7.12
CA THR A 75 2.43 3.73 -7.47
C THR A 75 2.74 2.97 -6.18
N TYR A 76 2.12 1.81 -6.00
CA TYR A 76 2.48 0.92 -4.90
C TYR A 76 3.76 0.16 -5.23
N LYS A 77 4.71 0.11 -4.28
CA LYS A 77 5.85 -0.80 -4.37
C LYS A 77 5.32 -2.23 -4.23
N LEU A 78 5.68 -3.11 -5.16
CA LEU A 78 5.36 -4.53 -5.04
C LEU A 78 6.10 -5.07 -3.81
N LYS A 79 5.36 -5.47 -2.77
CA LYS A 79 5.93 -6.18 -1.63
C LYS A 79 6.05 -7.65 -1.99
N LYS A 80 7.23 -8.23 -1.81
CA LYS A 80 7.42 -9.68 -1.85
C LYS A 80 6.82 -10.24 -0.57
N PHE A 81 6.02 -11.29 -0.68
CA PHE A 81 5.51 -12.04 0.46
C PHE A 81 5.84 -13.52 0.25
N GLN A 82 6.17 -14.22 1.32
CA GLN A 82 6.33 -15.66 1.28
C GLN A 82 4.95 -16.30 1.12
N LYS A 83 4.71 -16.99 -0.01
CA LYS A 83 3.48 -17.76 -0.18
C LYS A 83 3.56 -18.99 0.71
N LEU A 84 2.66 -19.12 1.68
CA LEU A 84 2.55 -20.31 2.52
C LEU A 84 1.93 -21.45 1.71
N ILE A 85 2.78 -22.24 1.08
CA ILE A 85 2.44 -23.55 0.52
C ILE A 85 2.13 -24.49 1.69
N GLU A 86 1.26 -25.50 1.49
CA GLU A 86 0.91 -26.45 2.56
C GLU A 86 2.15 -27.12 3.19
N GLU A 87 3.16 -27.40 2.37
CA GLU A 87 4.48 -27.88 2.82
C GLU A 87 5.20 -26.89 3.75
N ASN A 88 5.12 -25.58 3.46
CA ASN A 88 5.69 -24.54 4.32
C ASN A 88 4.90 -24.38 5.63
N LYS A 89 3.59 -24.64 5.62
CA LYS A 89 2.79 -24.68 6.86
C LYS A 89 3.18 -25.89 7.71
N ALA A 90 3.35 -27.06 7.10
CA ALA A 90 3.75 -28.29 7.78
C ALA A 90 5.13 -28.17 8.46
N ARG A 91 6.08 -27.46 7.82
CA ARG A 91 7.39 -27.15 8.41
C ARG A 91 7.34 -26.09 9.52
N SER A 92 6.33 -25.21 9.51
CA SER A 92 6.17 -24.13 10.48
C SER A 92 5.45 -24.56 11.77
N THR A 93 4.75 -25.69 11.76
CA THR A 93 4.25 -26.32 12.99
C THR A 93 5.44 -26.86 13.77
N ILE A 94 5.84 -26.15 14.83
CA ILE A 94 6.65 -26.74 15.91
C ILE A 94 5.97 -28.06 16.27
N PRO A 95 6.66 -29.21 16.20
CA PRO A 95 6.06 -30.48 16.56
C PRO A 95 5.62 -30.36 18.01
N LYS A 96 4.30 -30.33 18.25
CA LYS A 96 3.78 -30.45 19.61
C LYS A 96 4.26 -31.82 20.09
N MET A 97 5.00 -31.84 21.21
CA MET A 97 5.44 -33.06 21.87
C MET A 97 4.27 -34.05 21.87
N THR A 98 4.35 -35.08 21.04
CA THR A 98 3.27 -36.07 20.95
C THR A 98 3.28 -36.89 22.23
N ASP A 99 2.10 -37.23 22.76
CA ASP A 99 1.91 -37.87 24.08
C ASP A 99 2.83 -39.09 24.35
N ASN A 100 3.29 -39.76 23.30
CA ASN A 100 4.20 -40.91 23.38
C ASN A 100 5.62 -40.57 23.88
N THR A 101 6.13 -39.35 23.66
CA THR A 101 7.41 -38.90 24.22
C THR A 101 7.30 -38.43 25.67
N GLN A 102 6.10 -38.08 26.15
CA GLN A 102 5.86 -37.85 27.58
C GLN A 102 5.84 -39.17 28.35
N GLN A 103 5.24 -40.23 27.77
CA GLN A 103 5.20 -41.56 28.36
C GLN A 103 6.59 -42.22 28.48
N SER A 104 7.53 -41.94 27.57
CA SER A 104 8.89 -42.49 27.65
C SER A 104 9.77 -41.78 28.69
N LEU A 105 9.58 -40.47 28.90
CA LEU A 105 10.29 -39.69 29.93
C LEU A 105 9.77 -39.99 31.34
N LEU A 106 8.47 -40.29 31.50
CA LEU A 106 7.89 -40.77 32.76
C LEU A 106 8.40 -42.16 33.19
N LYS A 107 8.89 -42.98 32.24
CA LYS A 107 9.50 -44.29 32.50
C LYS A 107 10.96 -44.21 32.94
N LEU A 108 11.63 -43.09 32.66
CA LEU A 108 12.97 -42.80 33.15
C LEU A 108 12.84 -42.06 34.50
N LYS A 109 12.40 -42.78 35.54
CA LYS A 109 12.52 -42.26 36.91
C LYS A 109 14.01 -42.13 37.25
N PRO A 110 14.49 -40.97 37.73
CA PRO A 110 15.88 -40.83 38.15
C PRO A 110 16.13 -41.73 39.37
N THR A 111 17.15 -42.59 39.27
CA THR A 111 17.56 -43.60 40.25
C THR A 111 18.07 -43.04 41.58
N TRP A 112 17.99 -41.74 41.81
CA TRP A 112 18.41 -41.09 43.05
C TRP A 112 17.44 -41.30 44.23
N GLN A 113 16.26 -41.89 44.01
CA GLN A 113 15.33 -42.25 45.10
C GLN A 113 15.58 -43.62 45.76
N VAL A 114 16.46 -44.47 45.23
CA VAL A 114 16.73 -45.81 45.82
C VAL A 114 17.80 -45.77 46.93
N VAL A 115 18.55 -44.67 47.05
CA VAL A 115 19.67 -44.56 48.01
C VAL A 115 19.20 -44.31 49.46
N ASN A 116 17.97 -43.85 49.69
CA ASN A 116 17.50 -43.44 51.03
C ASN A 116 16.74 -44.51 51.83
N THR A 117 16.78 -45.79 51.44
CA THR A 117 16.12 -46.88 52.19
C THR A 117 17.06 -48.01 52.63
N LEU A 118 18.38 -47.89 52.40
CA LEU A 118 19.40 -48.86 52.84
C LEU A 118 20.33 -48.31 53.94
N GLY A 119 19.91 -47.26 54.63
CA GLY A 119 20.69 -46.59 55.69
C GLY A 119 19.86 -46.25 56.94
N ALA A 120 18.97 -47.16 57.35
CA ALA A 120 18.29 -47.09 58.65
C ALA A 120 18.13 -48.52 59.20
N LEU A 121 19.25 -49.05 59.70
CA LEU A 121 19.31 -50.12 60.70
C LEU A 121 19.97 -49.52 61.94
#